data_AF-A0A962BPN0-F1
#
_entry.id   AF-A0A962BPN0-F1
#
_cell.length_a   1.000
_cell.length_b   1.000
_cell.length_c   1.000
_cell.angle_alpha   90.00
_cell.angle_beta   90.00
_cell.angle_gamma   90.00
#
_symmetry.space_group_name_H-M   'P 1'
#
loop_
_entity.id
_entity.type
_entity.pdbx_description
1 polymer ?
#
loop_
_entity_poly.entity_id
_entity_poly.type
_entity_poly.pdbx_seq_one_letter_code
_entity_poly.pdbx_strand_id
1 'polypeptide(L)'
;MPLSWNEIKDRALRFSREWADEASEDAEAKSFWDGFFDVFGVSRRRVAAFEKRVKKLDGKDGYIDLLWKGILLVEHKSRGKDLDRAYQQATDYFPGLKDRDLPRYLLVSDFARFRLYDLDEGGDPVEFALADLHRHVRRFGFIAGYQVRAFKDQDPVNIKAAERMGRLHDALRDSGYDGHDLEVLLVRLLFCLFAEDTGIFERRQFQDFLEQHTRSDGSDLGAQLNALFQTLDTPAEKRQKALAAHLGEFPWVNGKLFADNLRTAAFDTTLRDVLLDAAGLDWSLISPAIFGALFQSIMDPKARRNLGAHYTSEKNILKLIHPLFMDELRAEFERIKSNRNKLHDFHEKISRLRFLDPACGCGNFLVVAYRELRLLELDVIRTMHEKDLAAGQVLDPRMLIKCNVDQFYGIEIEEFPAQIAQVAMWLTDHQM
;
A
#
# COMPACT_ATOMS: atom_id res chain seq x y z
N MET A 1 -1.28 13.98 -7.55
CA MET A 1 -2.07 13.10 -8.45
C MET A 1 -1.11 12.21 -9.23
N PRO A 2 -1.33 10.90 -9.29
CA PRO A 2 -0.51 10.00 -10.11
C PRO A 2 -0.70 10.30 -11.61
N LEU A 3 0.40 10.26 -12.36
CA LEU A 3 0.40 10.55 -13.81
C LEU A 3 -0.30 9.45 -14.60
N SER A 4 -1.13 9.82 -15.58
CA SER A 4 -1.77 8.81 -16.45
C SER A 4 -0.75 7.94 -17.20
N TRP A 5 -1.10 6.69 -17.52
CA TRP A 5 -0.21 5.81 -18.28
C TRP A 5 0.21 6.34 -19.65
N ASN A 6 -0.64 7.14 -20.30
CA ASN A 6 -0.29 7.78 -21.57
C ASN A 6 0.75 8.88 -21.35
N GLU A 7 0.59 9.69 -20.30
CA GLU A 7 1.57 10.70 -19.94
C GLU A 7 2.91 10.08 -19.52
N ILE A 8 2.89 8.99 -18.75
CA ILE A 8 4.11 8.23 -18.40
C ILE A 8 4.79 7.69 -19.66
N LYS A 9 4.03 7.16 -20.64
CA LYS A 9 4.59 6.70 -21.92
C LYS A 9 5.24 7.83 -22.71
N ASP A 10 4.60 8.99 -22.79
CA ASP A 10 5.14 10.16 -23.50
C ASP A 10 6.40 10.71 -22.83
N ARG A 11 6.41 10.75 -21.49
CA ARG A 11 7.61 11.07 -20.71
C ARG A 11 8.72 10.05 -20.95
N ALA A 12 8.40 8.76 -20.93
CA ALA A 12 9.38 7.69 -21.19
C ALA A 12 9.98 7.79 -22.61
N LEU A 13 9.17 8.15 -23.62
CA LEU A 13 9.67 8.38 -24.98
C LEU A 13 10.64 9.57 -25.04
N ARG A 14 10.34 10.67 -24.34
CA ARG A 14 11.25 11.83 -24.26
C ARG A 14 12.54 11.47 -23.54
N PHE A 15 12.44 10.83 -22.38
CA PHE A 15 13.58 10.33 -21.61
C PHE A 15 14.48 9.44 -22.47
N SER A 16 13.90 8.47 -23.18
CA SER A 16 14.67 7.55 -24.03
C SER A 16 15.42 8.24 -25.16
N ARG A 17 14.90 9.37 -25.68
CA ARG A 17 15.56 10.17 -26.72
C ARG A 17 16.67 11.06 -26.15
N GLU A 18 16.42 11.66 -25.00
CA GLU A 18 17.38 12.53 -24.31
C GLU A 18 18.65 11.74 -23.93
N TRP A 19 18.49 10.51 -23.45
CA TRP A 19 19.57 9.67 -22.96
C TRP A 19 20.10 8.66 -23.98
N ALA A 20 19.71 8.77 -25.26
CA ALA A 20 20.00 7.76 -26.28
C ALA A 20 21.50 7.50 -26.49
N ASP A 21 22.32 8.56 -26.44
CA ASP A 21 23.75 8.54 -26.77
C ASP A 21 24.68 8.68 -25.55
N GLU A 22 24.12 8.75 -24.34
CA GLU A 22 24.92 8.92 -23.12
C GLU A 22 25.71 7.65 -22.77
N ALA A 23 26.91 7.82 -22.22
CA ALA A 23 27.84 6.73 -21.95
C ALA A 23 28.61 6.83 -20.63
N SER A 24 28.68 8.00 -19.99
CA SER A 24 29.59 8.26 -18.85
C SER A 24 28.90 8.18 -17.49
N GLU A 25 29.26 7.18 -16.70
CA GLU A 25 28.74 6.93 -15.33
C GLU A 25 29.11 8.06 -14.35
N ASP A 26 30.38 8.49 -14.35
CA ASP A 26 30.91 9.49 -13.41
C ASP A 26 30.31 10.89 -13.61
N ALA A 27 29.78 11.18 -14.80
CA ALA A 27 29.24 12.48 -15.14
C ALA A 27 27.71 12.55 -14.94
N GLU A 28 26.97 11.54 -15.40
CA GLU A 28 25.54 11.71 -15.62
C GLU A 28 24.63 10.66 -14.96
N ALA A 29 25.17 9.64 -14.26
CA ALA A 29 24.33 8.60 -13.66
C ALA A 29 23.26 9.17 -12.70
N LYS A 30 23.60 10.20 -11.91
CA LYS A 30 22.65 10.87 -10.99
C LYS A 30 21.55 11.59 -11.77
N SER A 31 21.91 12.33 -12.81
CA SER A 31 20.97 13.04 -13.70
C SER A 31 20.04 12.07 -14.42
N PHE A 32 20.58 10.95 -14.91
CA PHE A 32 19.82 9.89 -15.56
C PHE A 32 18.73 9.34 -14.65
N TRP A 33 19.08 9.01 -13.39
CA TRP A 33 18.10 8.49 -12.44
C TRP A 33 17.11 9.55 -11.96
N ASP A 34 17.52 10.80 -11.78
CA ASP A 34 16.56 11.89 -11.49
C ASP A 34 15.54 12.03 -12.64
N GLY A 35 15.98 11.95 -13.91
CA GLY A 35 15.11 11.93 -15.08
C GLY A 35 14.21 10.69 -15.17
N PHE A 36 14.75 9.50 -14.85
CA PHE A 36 13.99 8.26 -14.87
C PHE A 36 12.82 8.28 -13.89
N PHE A 37 13.03 8.79 -12.67
CA PHE A 37 11.95 8.90 -11.69
C PHE A 37 10.92 9.97 -12.07
N ASP A 38 11.34 11.07 -12.74
CA ASP A 38 10.43 12.10 -13.24
C ASP A 38 9.47 11.59 -14.33
N VAL A 39 9.86 10.54 -15.07
CA VAL A 39 8.94 9.83 -15.99
C VAL A 39 7.68 9.37 -15.28
N PHE A 40 7.79 8.99 -13.99
CA PHE A 40 6.71 8.52 -13.15
C PHE A 40 6.13 9.62 -12.24
N GLY A 41 6.61 10.86 -12.38
CA GLY A 41 6.14 12.01 -11.59
C GLY A 41 6.62 11.98 -10.13
N VAL A 42 7.63 11.17 -9.83
CA VAL A 42 8.20 11.06 -8.49
C VAL A 42 9.53 11.79 -8.46
N SER A 43 9.71 12.70 -7.51
CA SER A 43 11.03 13.25 -7.26
C SER A 43 11.87 12.21 -6.53
N ARG A 44 12.95 11.74 -7.15
CA ARG A 44 13.89 10.78 -6.54
C ARG A 44 14.40 11.27 -5.18
N ARG A 45 14.55 12.59 -4.96
CA ARG A 45 14.91 13.21 -3.65
C ARG A 45 13.97 12.86 -2.51
N ARG A 46 12.70 12.57 -2.81
CA ARG A 46 11.69 12.24 -1.80
C ARG A 46 11.71 10.76 -1.41
N VAL A 47 12.25 9.90 -2.26
CA VAL A 47 12.06 8.44 -2.13
C VAL A 47 13.35 7.63 -2.03
N ALA A 48 14.47 8.15 -2.53
CA ALA A 48 15.71 7.40 -2.60
C ALA A 48 16.96 8.23 -2.28
N ALA A 49 17.96 7.58 -1.67
CA ALA A 49 19.26 8.15 -1.36
C ALA A 49 20.32 7.66 -2.35
N PHE A 50 21.19 8.58 -2.82
CA PHE A 50 22.37 8.23 -3.61
C PHE A 50 23.56 7.87 -2.71
N GLU A 51 24.47 7.04 -3.22
CA GLU A 51 25.78 6.74 -2.62
C GLU A 51 25.69 6.28 -1.16
N LYS A 52 24.71 5.42 -0.85
CA LYS A 52 24.55 4.92 0.52
C LYS A 52 25.68 3.95 0.84
N ARG A 53 26.49 4.29 1.85
CA ARG A 53 27.54 3.41 2.37
C ARG A 53 26.92 2.20 3.07
N VAL A 54 27.32 1.00 2.64
CA VAL A 54 26.87 -0.29 3.20
C VAL A 54 28.07 -1.23 3.32
N LYS A 55 28.05 -2.10 4.34
CA LYS A 55 29.05 -3.17 4.46
C LYS A 55 28.71 -4.31 3.51
N LYS A 56 29.67 -4.69 2.67
CA LYS A 56 29.57 -5.85 1.78
C LYS A 56 29.74 -7.16 2.56
N LEU A 57 29.40 -8.26 1.90
CA LEU A 57 29.58 -9.63 2.40
C LEU A 57 31.04 -9.95 2.79
N ASP A 58 32.02 -9.34 2.12
CA ASP A 58 33.46 -9.47 2.44
C ASP A 58 33.96 -8.53 3.57
N GLY A 59 33.04 -7.81 4.22
CA GLY A 59 33.33 -6.88 5.31
C GLY A 59 33.87 -5.52 4.89
N LYS A 60 34.08 -5.28 3.58
CA LYS A 60 34.53 -3.98 3.06
C LYS A 60 33.38 -2.99 2.90
N ASP A 61 33.73 -1.72 2.85
CA ASP A 61 32.79 -0.67 2.50
C ASP A 61 32.43 -0.72 1.01
N GLY A 62 31.15 -0.56 0.72
CA GLY A 62 30.61 -0.36 -0.61
C GLY A 62 29.63 0.80 -0.64
N TYR A 63 29.34 1.30 -1.83
CA TYR A 63 28.40 2.39 -2.05
C TYR A 63 27.33 1.91 -3.02
N ILE A 64 26.08 1.94 -2.57
CA ILE A 64 24.92 1.68 -3.43
C ILE A 64 24.66 2.95 -4.23
N ASP A 65 24.56 2.83 -5.55
CA ASP A 65 24.30 3.99 -6.41
C ASP A 65 22.99 4.66 -6.03
N LEU A 66 21.89 3.93 -6.00
CA LEU A 66 20.61 4.45 -5.49
C LEU A 66 19.87 3.38 -4.69
N LEU A 67 19.44 3.75 -3.49
CA LEU A 67 18.58 2.92 -2.64
C LEU A 67 17.28 3.63 -2.29
N TRP A 68 16.18 3.03 -2.72
CA TRP A 68 14.85 3.21 -2.15
C TRP A 68 14.57 2.02 -1.22
N LYS A 69 14.72 2.25 0.09
CA LYS A 69 14.56 1.21 1.12
C LYS A 69 13.23 0.45 0.94
N GLY A 70 13.28 -0.88 1.04
CA GLY A 70 12.12 -1.76 0.93
C GLY A 70 11.60 -1.97 -0.50
N ILE A 71 11.97 -1.12 -1.46
CA ILE A 71 11.28 -1.06 -2.77
C ILE A 71 12.24 -1.30 -3.92
N LEU A 72 13.28 -0.49 -4.07
CA LEU A 72 14.15 -0.51 -5.26
C LEU A 72 15.60 -0.28 -4.88
N LEU A 73 16.48 -1.18 -5.32
CA LEU A 73 17.92 -0.96 -5.35
C LEU A 73 18.38 -0.85 -6.78
N VAL A 74 19.18 0.17 -7.05
CA VAL A 74 19.76 0.43 -8.36
C VAL A 74 21.27 0.37 -8.30
N GLU A 75 21.86 -0.34 -9.25
CA GLU A 75 23.29 -0.31 -9.54
C GLU A 75 23.48 0.06 -11.02
N HIS A 76 24.35 1.03 -11.28
CA HIS A 76 24.58 1.58 -12.60
C HIS A 76 25.99 1.25 -13.08
N LYS A 77 26.18 1.21 -14.39
CA LYS A 77 27.49 1.06 -15.02
C LYS A 77 27.61 1.97 -16.23
N SER A 78 28.83 2.27 -16.63
CA SER A 78 29.11 2.93 -17.91
C SER A 78 28.58 2.10 -19.09
N ARG A 79 28.31 2.75 -20.23
CA ARG A 79 27.64 2.09 -21.36
C ARG A 79 28.38 0.88 -21.93
N GLY A 80 27.62 -0.19 -22.19
CA GLY A 80 28.12 -1.45 -22.74
C GLY A 80 28.87 -2.33 -21.75
N LYS A 81 28.86 -1.98 -20.46
CA LYS A 81 29.43 -2.81 -19.39
C LYS A 81 28.52 -3.98 -19.04
N ASP A 82 29.08 -4.91 -18.28
CA ASP A 82 28.45 -6.17 -17.88
C ASP A 82 27.41 -5.94 -16.77
N LEU A 83 26.14 -6.24 -17.08
CA LEU A 83 25.02 -6.14 -16.16
C LEU A 83 24.95 -7.32 -15.17
N ASP A 84 25.53 -8.48 -15.47
CA ASP A 84 25.63 -9.60 -14.53
C ASP A 84 26.55 -9.22 -13.37
N ARG A 85 27.66 -8.52 -13.69
CA ARG A 85 28.56 -7.97 -12.67
C ARG A 85 27.87 -6.90 -11.82
N ALA A 86 27.06 -6.03 -12.43
CA ALA A 86 26.29 -5.03 -11.70
C ALA A 86 25.27 -5.69 -10.75
N TYR A 87 24.60 -6.74 -11.22
CA TYR A 87 23.66 -7.52 -10.41
C TYR A 87 24.35 -8.17 -9.20
N GLN A 88 25.49 -8.84 -9.41
CA GLN A 88 26.24 -9.45 -8.32
C GLN A 88 26.64 -8.40 -7.27
N GLN A 89 27.17 -7.26 -7.73
CA GLN A 89 27.54 -6.15 -6.85
C GLN A 89 26.36 -5.63 -6.02
N ALA A 90 25.19 -5.49 -6.64
CA ALA A 90 23.97 -5.08 -5.95
C ALA A 90 23.54 -6.09 -4.86
N THR A 91 23.62 -7.40 -5.14
CA THR A 91 23.27 -8.45 -4.17
C THR A 91 24.27 -8.57 -3.02
N ASP A 92 25.55 -8.24 -3.24
CA ASP A 92 26.59 -8.27 -2.18
C ASP A 92 26.33 -7.26 -1.04
N TYR A 93 25.44 -6.28 -1.26
CA TYR A 93 25.03 -5.31 -0.24
C TYR A 93 23.94 -5.84 0.71
N PHE A 94 23.20 -6.89 0.34
CA PHE A 94 22.04 -7.36 1.10
C PHE A 94 22.35 -7.72 2.55
N PRO A 95 23.47 -8.39 2.90
CA PRO A 95 23.81 -8.68 4.29
C PRO A 95 24.04 -7.43 5.15
N GLY A 96 24.35 -6.29 4.53
CA GLY A 96 24.54 -5.01 5.21
C GLY A 96 23.26 -4.19 5.37
N LEU A 97 22.13 -4.68 4.85
CA LEU A 97 20.81 -4.05 4.98
C LEU A 97 19.99 -4.79 6.04
N LYS A 98 19.14 -4.05 6.75
CA LYS A 98 18.11 -4.66 7.61
C LYS A 98 17.07 -5.36 6.73
N ASP A 99 16.43 -6.42 7.22
CA ASP A 99 15.41 -7.15 6.47
C ASP A 99 14.31 -6.24 5.90
N ARG A 100 13.87 -5.22 6.66
CA ARG A 100 12.88 -4.23 6.23
C ARG A 100 13.37 -3.22 5.18
N ASP A 101 14.69 -3.07 5.07
CA ASP A 101 15.31 -2.17 4.09
C ASP A 101 15.63 -2.93 2.78
N LEU A 102 15.55 -4.27 2.77
CA LEU A 102 15.81 -5.09 1.59
C LEU A 102 14.83 -4.71 0.47
N PRO A 103 15.34 -4.47 -0.75
CA PRO A 103 14.49 -4.05 -1.86
C PRO A 103 13.68 -5.22 -2.40
N ARG A 104 12.43 -4.99 -2.82
CA ARG A 104 11.70 -5.95 -3.66
C ARG A 104 12.25 -6.00 -5.09
N TYR A 105 12.55 -4.84 -5.66
CA TYR A 105 13.04 -4.73 -7.03
C TYR A 105 14.54 -4.41 -7.05
N LEU A 106 15.26 -5.06 -7.95
CA LEU A 106 16.66 -4.73 -8.25
C LEU A 106 16.72 -4.33 -9.72
N LEU A 107 17.22 -3.13 -10.00
CA LEU A 107 17.35 -2.60 -11.35
C LEU A 107 18.81 -2.30 -11.65
N VAL A 108 19.35 -2.93 -12.68
CA VAL A 108 20.67 -2.59 -13.20
C VAL A 108 20.56 -1.94 -14.57
N SER A 109 21.44 -0.98 -14.85
CA SER A 109 21.48 -0.30 -16.15
C SER A 109 22.88 0.14 -16.55
N ASP A 110 23.12 0.17 -17.85
CA ASP A 110 24.33 0.69 -18.49
C ASP A 110 24.02 1.87 -19.43
N PHE A 111 23.03 2.70 -19.12
CA PHE A 111 22.40 3.70 -20.01
C PHE A 111 21.66 3.12 -21.22
N ALA A 112 22.22 2.13 -21.92
CA ALA A 112 21.64 1.56 -23.12
C ALA A 112 20.54 0.53 -22.81
N ARG A 113 20.66 -0.19 -21.71
CA ARG A 113 19.77 -1.29 -21.32
C ARG A 113 19.33 -1.14 -19.89
N PHE A 114 18.12 -1.61 -19.62
CA PHE A 114 17.63 -1.87 -18.28
C PHE A 114 17.48 -3.37 -18.10
N ARG A 115 17.81 -3.85 -16.90
CA ARG A 115 17.47 -5.19 -16.46
C ARG A 115 16.83 -5.13 -15.07
N LEU A 116 15.54 -5.44 -15.02
CA LEU A 116 14.72 -5.40 -13.81
C LEU A 116 14.50 -6.82 -13.27
N TYR A 117 14.78 -7.00 -11.99
CA TYR A 117 14.51 -8.20 -11.21
C TYR A 117 13.39 -7.90 -10.21
N ASP A 118 12.37 -8.76 -10.15
CA ASP A 118 11.42 -8.82 -9.01
C ASP A 118 11.86 -9.99 -8.13
N LEU A 119 12.43 -9.67 -6.97
CA LEU A 119 13.05 -10.64 -6.07
C LEU A 119 12.02 -11.48 -5.31
N ASP A 120 10.77 -11.04 -5.26
CA ASP A 120 9.69 -11.75 -4.58
C ASP A 120 9.02 -12.81 -5.47
N GLU A 121 8.90 -12.56 -6.79
CA GLU A 121 8.24 -13.48 -7.72
C GLU A 121 9.15 -14.60 -8.24
N GLY A 122 10.48 -14.48 -8.06
CA GLY A 122 11.45 -15.54 -8.37
C GLY A 122 11.55 -15.91 -9.86
N GLY A 123 11.14 -15.01 -10.76
CA GLY A 123 11.19 -15.20 -12.21
C GLY A 123 12.49 -14.67 -12.85
N ASP A 124 12.67 -14.99 -14.14
CA ASP A 124 13.77 -14.45 -14.93
C ASP A 124 13.70 -12.91 -15.03
N PRO A 125 14.84 -12.20 -14.99
CA PRO A 125 14.86 -10.76 -15.14
C PRO A 125 14.35 -10.32 -16.51
N VAL A 126 13.72 -9.15 -16.55
CA VAL A 126 13.31 -8.53 -17.81
C VAL A 126 14.39 -7.56 -18.26
N GLU A 127 15.07 -7.90 -19.35
CA GLU A 127 16.05 -7.04 -20.01
C GLU A 127 15.45 -6.40 -21.27
N PHE A 128 15.67 -5.10 -21.45
CA PHE A 128 15.24 -4.37 -22.65
C PHE A 128 16.11 -3.13 -22.89
N ALA A 129 16.13 -2.66 -24.15
CA ALA A 129 16.85 -1.44 -24.52
C ALA A 129 16.12 -0.18 -24.03
N LEU A 130 16.85 0.88 -23.69
CA LEU A 130 16.30 2.18 -23.29
C LEU A 130 15.23 2.68 -24.28
N ALA A 131 15.45 2.52 -25.58
CA ALA A 131 14.50 2.91 -26.62
C ALA A 131 13.10 2.26 -26.47
N ASP A 132 13.03 1.07 -25.87
CA ASP A 132 11.80 0.32 -25.63
C ASP A 132 11.16 0.62 -24.26
N LEU A 133 11.73 1.53 -23.44
CA LEU A 133 11.21 1.84 -22.10
C LEU A 133 9.70 2.15 -22.11
N HIS A 134 9.21 2.89 -23.10
CA HIS A 134 7.80 3.22 -23.30
C HIS A 134 6.86 1.99 -23.38
N ARG A 135 7.36 0.83 -23.81
CA ARG A 135 6.63 -0.45 -23.86
C ARG A 135 6.63 -1.15 -22.51
N HIS A 136 7.60 -0.84 -21.66
CA HIS A 136 7.86 -1.50 -20.39
C HIS A 136 7.50 -0.65 -19.16
N VAL A 137 7.06 0.60 -19.32
CA VAL A 137 6.70 1.52 -18.20
C VAL A 137 5.76 0.91 -17.16
N ARG A 138 4.87 -0.01 -17.57
CA ARG A 138 3.95 -0.69 -16.65
C ARG A 138 4.64 -1.55 -15.61
N ARG A 139 5.82 -2.10 -15.94
CA ARG A 139 6.64 -2.88 -15.00
C ARG A 139 7.21 -2.03 -13.87
N PHE A 140 7.30 -0.72 -14.09
CA PHE A 140 7.72 0.28 -13.12
C PHE A 140 6.54 1.02 -12.48
N GLY A 141 5.31 0.48 -12.61
CA GLY A 141 4.11 1.09 -12.03
C GLY A 141 4.20 1.32 -10.53
N PHE A 142 4.97 0.49 -9.83
CA PHE A 142 5.25 0.64 -8.39
C PHE A 142 5.94 1.99 -8.05
N ILE A 143 6.65 2.60 -8.99
CA ILE A 143 7.24 3.94 -8.83
C ILE A 143 6.13 4.99 -8.82
N ALA A 144 5.17 4.88 -9.75
CA ALA A 144 4.01 5.78 -9.84
C ALA A 144 2.87 5.45 -8.86
N GLY A 145 3.03 4.43 -8.00
CA GLY A 145 1.98 3.98 -7.06
C GLY A 145 0.88 3.14 -7.71
N TYR A 146 1.04 2.72 -8.97
CA TYR A 146 0.13 1.77 -9.61
C TYR A 146 0.45 0.35 -9.17
N GLN A 147 -0.24 -0.14 -8.14
CA GLN A 147 -0.31 -1.56 -7.84
C GLN A 147 -1.72 -2.06 -8.14
N VAL A 148 -1.87 -2.90 -9.16
CA VAL A 148 -3.08 -3.71 -9.35
C VAL A 148 -2.67 -5.15 -9.11
N ARG A 149 -3.00 -5.68 -7.93
CA ARG A 149 -2.80 -7.10 -7.63
C ARG A 149 -4.11 -7.74 -7.20
N ALA A 150 -4.29 -8.99 -7.59
CA ALA A 150 -5.33 -9.84 -7.03
C ALA A 150 -4.83 -10.35 -5.68
N PHE A 151 -5.40 -9.85 -4.60
CA PHE A 151 -5.09 -10.29 -3.24
C PHE A 151 -5.58 -11.72 -3.03
N LYS A 152 -4.80 -12.55 -2.33
CA LYS A 152 -5.24 -13.86 -1.82
C LYS A 152 -5.01 -13.92 -0.32
N ASP A 153 -5.99 -14.37 0.45
CA ASP A 153 -5.88 -14.53 1.91
C ASP A 153 -4.62 -15.29 2.41
N GLN A 154 -4.03 -16.17 1.61
CA GLN A 154 -2.84 -16.97 1.97
C GLN A 154 -1.53 -16.47 1.35
N ASP A 155 -1.50 -15.24 0.82
CA ASP A 155 -0.26 -14.65 0.34
C ASP A 155 0.77 -14.58 1.51
N PRO A 156 2.02 -15.03 1.35
CA PRO A 156 3.06 -14.92 2.36
C PRO A 156 3.19 -13.52 2.98
N VAL A 157 2.87 -12.46 2.23
CA VAL A 157 2.87 -11.08 2.72
C VAL A 157 1.83 -10.86 3.82
N ASN A 158 0.62 -11.42 3.66
CA ASN A 158 -0.46 -11.30 4.65
C ASN A 158 -0.09 -12.00 5.97
N ILE A 159 0.53 -13.18 5.89
CA ILE A 159 0.97 -13.94 7.08
C ILE A 159 2.01 -13.13 7.86
N LYS A 160 3.03 -12.60 7.17
CA LYS A 160 4.07 -11.76 7.80
C LYS A 160 3.47 -10.53 8.48
N ALA A 161 2.50 -9.87 7.85
CA ALA A 161 1.84 -8.71 8.42
C ALA A 161 1.06 -9.03 9.70
N ALA A 162 0.29 -10.13 9.67
CA ALA A 162 -0.44 -10.60 10.85
C ALA A 162 0.53 -10.95 12.00
N GLU A 163 1.64 -11.62 11.71
CA GLU A 163 2.67 -11.95 12.70
C GLU A 163 3.32 -10.68 13.31
N ARG A 164 3.63 -9.67 12.50
CA ARG A 164 4.22 -8.40 12.98
C ARG A 164 3.25 -7.64 13.90
N MET A 165 1.98 -7.57 13.53
CA MET A 165 0.96 -6.92 14.36
C MET A 165 0.64 -7.72 15.63
N GLY A 166 0.62 -9.06 15.55
CA GLY A 166 0.49 -9.92 16.73
C GLY A 166 1.64 -9.72 17.70
N ARG A 167 2.88 -9.62 17.20
CA ARG A 167 4.06 -9.31 18.02
C ARG A 167 3.96 -7.93 18.69
N LEU A 168 3.46 -6.93 17.98
CA LEU A 168 3.24 -5.59 18.53
C LEU A 168 2.18 -5.61 19.64
N HIS A 169 1.06 -6.31 19.42
CA HIS A 169 0.02 -6.52 20.42
C HIS A 169 0.60 -7.15 21.69
N ASP A 170 1.28 -8.29 21.55
CA ASP A 170 1.81 -9.03 22.70
C ASP A 170 2.85 -8.21 23.46
N ALA A 171 3.72 -7.49 22.76
CA ALA A 171 4.72 -6.63 23.40
C ALA A 171 4.08 -5.46 24.19
N LEU A 172 3.00 -4.86 23.68
CA LEU A 172 2.26 -3.81 24.40
C LEU A 172 1.51 -4.37 25.61
N ARG A 173 0.88 -5.54 25.46
CA ARG A 173 0.20 -6.23 26.57
C ARG A 173 1.20 -6.57 27.67
N ASP A 174 2.35 -7.12 27.31
CA ASP A 174 3.37 -7.56 28.26
C ASP A 174 4.06 -6.36 28.95
N SER A 175 4.00 -5.17 28.37
CA SER A 175 4.42 -3.91 29.02
C SER A 175 3.36 -3.31 29.97
N GLY A 176 2.18 -3.93 30.05
CA GLY A 176 1.07 -3.51 30.90
C GLY A 176 0.07 -2.58 30.22
N TYR A 177 0.11 -2.45 28.89
CA TYR A 177 -0.89 -1.73 28.12
C TYR A 177 -1.91 -2.72 27.53
N ASP A 178 -3.08 -2.82 28.14
CA ASP A 178 -4.06 -3.87 27.87
C ASP A 178 -5.51 -3.36 27.74
N GLY A 179 -6.42 -4.30 27.47
CA GLY A 179 -7.85 -4.07 27.36
C GLY A 179 -8.24 -3.24 26.13
N HIS A 180 -9.34 -2.50 26.28
CA HIS A 180 -9.91 -1.68 25.21
C HIS A 180 -8.89 -0.69 24.62
N ASP A 181 -8.05 -0.07 25.45
CA ASP A 181 -7.07 0.90 24.96
C ASP A 181 -6.02 0.27 24.02
N LEU A 182 -5.56 -0.96 24.34
CA LEU A 182 -4.65 -1.72 23.48
C LEU A 182 -5.28 -2.03 22.13
N GLU A 183 -6.51 -2.49 22.17
CA GLU A 183 -7.30 -2.85 20.99
C GLU A 183 -7.47 -1.64 20.06
N VAL A 184 -7.93 -0.50 20.57
CA VAL A 184 -8.10 0.73 19.78
C VAL A 184 -6.76 1.26 19.27
N LEU A 185 -5.70 1.22 20.10
CA LEU A 185 -4.36 1.64 19.68
C LEU A 185 -3.87 0.82 18.49
N LEU A 186 -4.03 -0.50 18.53
CA LEU A 186 -3.62 -1.38 17.43
C LEU A 186 -4.36 -1.08 16.13
N VAL A 187 -5.68 -0.84 16.19
CA VAL A 187 -6.47 -0.51 14.99
C VAL A 187 -6.04 0.85 14.42
N ARG A 188 -5.73 1.84 15.27
CA ARG A 188 -5.20 3.14 14.85
C ARG A 188 -3.83 3.02 14.18
N LEU A 189 -2.93 2.24 14.78
CA LEU A 189 -1.61 1.99 14.18
C LEU A 189 -1.74 1.27 12.85
N LEU A 190 -2.61 0.26 12.78
CA LEU A 190 -2.90 -0.47 11.55
C LEU A 190 -3.45 0.44 10.44
N PHE A 191 -4.35 1.35 10.78
CA PHE A 191 -4.81 2.38 9.85
C PHE A 191 -3.65 3.23 9.35
N CYS A 192 -2.78 3.73 10.23
CA CYS A 192 -1.64 4.57 9.83
C CYS A 192 -0.67 3.84 8.90
N LEU A 193 -0.41 2.56 9.17
CA LEU A 193 0.44 1.69 8.35
C LEU A 193 -0.13 1.50 6.95
N PHE A 194 -1.44 1.26 6.83
CA PHE A 194 -2.09 1.21 5.51
C PHE A 194 -2.11 2.57 4.83
N ALA A 195 -2.41 3.63 5.57
CA ALA A 195 -2.66 4.96 5.02
C ALA A 195 -1.44 5.51 4.26
N GLU A 196 -0.21 5.25 4.73
CA GLU A 196 1.00 5.68 4.03
C GLU A 196 1.31 4.90 2.75
N ASP A 197 0.83 3.67 2.62
CA ASP A 197 1.07 2.84 1.44
C ASP A 197 -0.09 2.87 0.43
N THR A 198 -1.29 3.25 0.86
CA THR A 198 -2.47 3.39 -0.03
C THR A 198 -2.73 4.83 -0.49
N GLY A 199 -1.87 5.78 -0.13
CA GLY A 199 -1.95 7.17 -0.58
C GLY A 199 -2.99 8.03 0.15
N ILE A 200 -3.41 7.61 1.35
CA ILE A 200 -4.16 8.47 2.28
C ILE A 200 -3.19 9.47 2.92
N PHE A 201 -2.03 8.98 3.36
CA PHE A 201 -0.89 9.79 3.78
C PHE A 201 0.09 9.92 2.61
N GLU A 202 1.03 10.85 2.72
CA GLU A 202 2.19 10.84 1.83
C GLU A 202 2.99 9.55 2.06
N ARG A 203 3.68 9.08 1.02
CA ARG A 203 4.39 7.81 1.08
C ARG A 203 5.46 7.83 2.16
N ARG A 204 5.49 6.80 3.02
CA ARG A 204 6.38 6.69 4.20
C ARG A 204 6.20 7.80 5.24
N GLN A 205 5.13 8.61 5.20
CA GLN A 205 4.97 9.74 6.11
C GLN A 205 4.85 9.29 7.57
N PHE A 206 4.18 8.17 7.84
CA PHE A 206 4.06 7.65 9.20
C PHE A 206 5.37 7.01 9.66
N GLN A 207 6.02 6.23 8.79
CA GLN A 207 7.34 5.67 9.10
C GLN A 207 8.38 6.77 9.35
N ASP A 208 8.43 7.81 8.51
CA ASP A 208 9.36 8.93 8.68
C ASP A 208 9.05 9.74 9.94
N PHE A 209 7.76 9.89 10.31
CA PHE A 209 7.37 10.45 11.60
C PHE A 209 7.95 9.64 12.78
N LEU A 210 7.82 8.32 12.75
CA LEU A 210 8.41 7.44 13.77
C LEU A 210 9.95 7.53 13.78
N GLU A 211 10.60 7.60 12.62
CA GLU A 211 12.07 7.62 12.53
C GLU A 211 12.68 8.98 12.94
N GLN A 212 12.04 10.09 12.57
CA GLN A 212 12.63 11.44 12.63
C GLN A 212 12.06 12.31 13.76
N HIS A 213 10.86 12.00 14.26
CA HIS A 213 10.15 12.83 15.25
C HIS A 213 9.90 12.10 16.58
N THR A 214 10.56 10.95 16.78
CA THR A 214 10.56 10.23 18.07
C THR A 214 11.98 9.85 18.46
N ARG A 215 12.23 9.72 19.77
CA ARG A 215 13.54 9.32 20.32
C ARG A 215 13.81 7.85 20.04
N SER A 216 15.07 7.52 19.81
CA SER A 216 15.51 6.14 19.57
C SER A 216 15.30 5.22 20.78
N ASP A 217 15.18 5.78 21.99
CA ASP A 217 14.86 5.02 23.21
C ASP A 217 13.36 4.75 23.39
N GLY A 218 12.50 5.28 22.51
CA GLY A 218 11.04 5.10 22.55
C GLY A 218 10.31 5.94 23.60
N SER A 219 11.02 6.68 24.45
CA SER A 219 10.45 7.32 25.65
C SER A 219 9.36 8.36 25.37
N ASP A 220 9.36 8.99 24.20
CA ASP A 220 8.38 9.99 23.79
C ASP A 220 7.35 9.48 22.77
N LEU A 221 7.51 8.26 22.25
CA LEU A 221 6.72 7.73 21.13
C LEU A 221 5.22 7.70 21.44
N GLY A 222 4.81 7.27 22.64
CA GLY A 222 3.39 7.25 23.01
C GLY A 222 2.74 8.64 23.02
N ALA A 223 3.45 9.65 23.51
CA ALA A 223 2.94 11.02 23.52
C ALA A 223 2.86 11.61 22.10
N GLN A 224 3.85 11.30 21.25
CA GLN A 224 3.85 11.69 19.84
C GLN A 224 2.70 11.03 19.07
N LEU A 225 2.44 9.75 19.29
CA LEU A 225 1.28 9.05 18.71
C LEU A 225 -0.05 9.69 19.13
N ASN A 226 -0.22 10.04 20.40
CA ASN A 226 -1.43 10.74 20.86
C ASN A 226 -1.60 12.11 20.18
N ALA A 227 -0.53 12.87 20.00
CA ALA A 227 -0.58 14.15 19.27
C ALA A 227 -0.93 13.94 17.78
N LEU A 228 -0.41 12.88 17.16
CA LEU A 228 -0.77 12.49 15.80
C LEU A 228 -2.25 12.12 15.71
N PHE A 229 -2.76 11.27 16.59
CA PHE A 229 -4.16 10.84 16.58
C PHE A 229 -5.13 12.01 16.77
N GLN A 230 -4.80 12.94 17.67
CA GLN A 230 -5.56 14.18 17.80
C GLN A 230 -5.55 15.01 16.51
N THR A 231 -4.42 15.04 15.80
CA THR A 231 -4.29 15.76 14.53
C THR A 231 -5.12 15.10 13.42
N LEU A 232 -5.14 13.77 13.38
CA LEU A 232 -5.97 12.98 12.46
C LEU A 232 -7.47 13.18 12.75
N ASP A 233 -7.87 13.39 14.00
CA ASP A 233 -9.25 13.69 14.37
C ASP A 233 -9.67 15.17 14.18
N THR A 234 -8.71 16.07 13.97
CA THR A 234 -8.97 17.53 13.90
C THR A 234 -8.96 18.05 12.46
N PRO A 235 -10.09 18.62 11.96
CA PRO A 235 -10.15 19.29 10.66
C PRO A 235 -9.09 20.38 10.51
N ALA A 236 -8.52 20.54 9.30
CA ALA A 236 -7.37 21.40 9.06
C ALA A 236 -7.57 22.85 9.54
N GLU A 237 -8.77 23.39 9.34
CA GLU A 237 -9.18 24.74 9.73
C GLU A 237 -9.35 24.93 11.24
N LYS A 238 -9.47 23.84 12.01
CA LYS A 238 -9.57 23.84 13.47
C LYS A 238 -8.24 23.57 14.17
N ARG A 239 -7.18 23.23 13.42
CA ARG A 239 -5.86 22.95 13.98
C ARG A 239 -5.24 24.23 14.56
N GLN A 240 -4.45 24.06 15.62
CA GLN A 240 -3.75 25.18 16.23
C GLN A 240 -2.71 25.76 15.28
N LYS A 241 -2.60 27.09 15.21
CA LYS A 241 -1.62 27.78 14.33
C LYS A 241 -0.16 27.46 14.65
N ALA A 242 0.11 27.05 15.90
CA ALA A 242 1.44 26.67 16.37
C ALA A 242 1.68 25.14 16.36
N LEU A 243 0.75 24.35 15.78
CA LEU A 243 0.95 22.92 15.59
C LEU A 243 2.24 22.66 14.80
N ALA A 244 3.01 21.66 15.20
CA ALA A 244 4.24 21.31 14.52
C ALA A 244 3.96 20.96 13.04
N ALA A 245 4.80 21.46 12.13
CA ALA A 245 4.59 21.33 10.70
C ALA A 245 4.41 19.87 10.25
N HIS A 246 5.27 18.97 10.74
CA HIS A 246 5.22 17.53 10.42
C HIS A 246 3.91 16.84 10.86
N LEU A 247 3.25 17.33 11.92
CA LEU A 247 1.91 16.86 12.30
C LEU A 247 0.84 17.48 11.40
N GLY A 248 0.97 18.79 11.12
CA GLY A 248 0.04 19.53 10.27
C GLY A 248 -0.08 19.01 8.83
N GLU A 249 0.93 18.28 8.35
CA GLU A 249 0.95 17.63 7.03
C GLU A 249 0.07 16.38 6.93
N PHE A 250 -0.33 15.76 8.05
CA PHE A 250 -1.25 14.63 8.01
C PHE A 250 -2.68 15.09 7.69
N PRO A 251 -3.47 14.35 6.91
CA PRO A 251 -4.85 14.73 6.59
C PRO A 251 -5.76 14.61 7.82
N TRP A 252 -6.97 15.16 7.71
CA TRP A 252 -8.04 14.86 8.64
C TRP A 252 -8.72 13.55 8.20
N VAL A 253 -8.92 12.63 9.13
CA VAL A 253 -9.59 11.34 8.93
C VAL A 253 -10.90 11.40 9.70
N ASN A 254 -12.02 11.22 8.98
CA ASN A 254 -13.37 11.41 9.52
C ASN A 254 -13.57 10.68 10.87
N GLY A 255 -13.87 11.47 11.90
CA GLY A 255 -13.51 11.26 13.30
C GLY A 255 -14.40 10.31 14.10
N LYS A 256 -14.35 9.00 13.78
CA LYS A 256 -14.79 7.99 14.75
C LYS A 256 -13.64 7.13 15.24
N LEU A 257 -12.75 6.70 14.35
CA LEU A 257 -11.58 5.88 14.73
C LEU A 257 -10.64 6.61 15.70
N PHE A 258 -10.48 7.92 15.51
CA PHE A 258 -9.54 8.75 16.28
C PHE A 258 -10.19 9.62 17.37
N ALA A 259 -11.52 9.52 17.55
CA ALA A 259 -12.26 10.39 18.45
C ALA A 259 -11.94 10.17 19.94
N ASP A 260 -11.70 8.91 20.33
CA ASP A 260 -11.46 8.57 21.73
C ASP A 260 -10.04 8.92 22.19
N ASN A 261 -9.93 9.49 23.38
CA ASN A 261 -8.65 9.74 24.03
C ASN A 261 -8.17 8.47 24.75
N LEU A 262 -7.10 7.85 24.23
CA LEU A 262 -6.50 6.67 24.84
C LEU A 262 -5.50 7.05 25.93
N ARG A 263 -5.30 6.17 26.92
CA ARG A 263 -4.16 6.28 27.81
C ARG A 263 -2.87 6.28 26.98
N THR A 264 -1.89 7.10 27.37
CA THR A 264 -0.59 7.11 26.69
C THR A 264 0.14 5.79 26.93
N ALA A 265 0.40 5.03 25.87
CA ALA A 265 1.22 3.83 25.93
C ALA A 265 2.70 4.19 26.19
N ALA A 266 3.36 3.45 27.07
CA ALA A 266 4.79 3.59 27.29
C ALA A 266 5.54 2.68 26.30
N PHE A 267 6.51 3.26 25.59
CA PHE A 267 7.38 2.54 24.66
C PHE A 267 8.81 2.54 25.19
N ASP A 268 9.51 1.44 24.95
CA ASP A 268 10.96 1.32 25.06
C ASP A 268 11.57 1.14 23.67
N THR A 269 12.89 0.97 23.59
CA THR A 269 13.60 0.71 22.33
C THR A 269 13.02 -0.51 21.60
N THR A 270 12.68 -1.57 22.33
CA THR A 270 12.19 -2.82 21.76
C THR A 270 10.83 -2.63 21.10
N LEU A 271 9.87 -2.03 21.80
CA LEU A 271 8.53 -1.74 21.30
C LEU A 271 8.57 -0.77 20.11
N ARG A 272 9.44 0.24 20.18
CA ARG A 272 9.65 1.15 19.05
C ARG A 272 10.16 0.42 17.81
N ASP A 273 11.14 -0.47 17.97
CA ASP A 273 11.68 -1.24 16.86
C ASP A 273 10.65 -2.21 16.27
N VAL A 274 9.81 -2.83 17.10
CA VAL A 274 8.69 -3.68 16.64
C VAL A 274 7.70 -2.89 15.78
N LEU A 275 7.34 -1.67 16.20
CA LEU A 275 6.46 -0.80 15.39
C LEU A 275 7.12 -0.36 14.09
N LEU A 276 8.42 0.00 14.11
CA LEU A 276 9.16 0.35 12.90
C LEU A 276 9.33 -0.83 11.94
N ASP A 277 9.44 -2.06 12.45
CA ASP A 277 9.47 -3.27 11.63
C ASP A 277 8.13 -3.54 10.95
N ALA A 278 7.01 -3.24 11.63
CA ALA A 278 5.68 -3.28 11.01
C ALA A 278 5.53 -2.19 9.93
N ALA A 279 6.00 -0.97 10.20
CA ALA A 279 6.01 0.15 9.24
C ALA A 279 6.97 -0.04 8.04
N GLY A 280 7.83 -1.07 8.09
CA GLY A 280 8.72 -1.41 6.98
C GLY A 280 8.08 -2.34 5.94
N LEU A 281 6.89 -2.89 6.19
CA LEU A 281 6.16 -3.69 5.22
C LEU A 281 5.44 -2.78 4.21
N ASP A 282 5.22 -3.28 2.99
CA ASP A 282 4.34 -2.62 2.01
C ASP A 282 2.89 -3.07 2.24
N TRP A 283 2.12 -2.22 2.94
CA TRP A 283 0.74 -2.51 3.32
C TRP A 283 -0.24 -2.40 2.15
N SER A 284 0.17 -1.80 1.03
CA SER A 284 -0.65 -1.81 -0.19
C SER A 284 -0.80 -3.22 -0.79
N LEU A 285 0.11 -4.14 -0.46
CA LEU A 285 0.08 -5.55 -0.88
C LEU A 285 -0.77 -6.44 0.03
N ILE A 286 -1.29 -5.90 1.14
CA ILE A 286 -1.98 -6.68 2.16
C ILE A 286 -3.49 -6.64 1.92
N SER A 287 -4.10 -7.84 1.92
CA SER A 287 -5.55 -7.99 1.84
C SER A 287 -6.19 -7.47 3.13
N PRO A 288 -7.18 -6.56 3.09
CA PRO A 288 -7.95 -6.19 4.27
C PRO A 288 -8.64 -7.39 4.96
N ALA A 289 -8.87 -8.49 4.25
CA ALA A 289 -9.38 -9.71 4.86
C ALA A 289 -8.41 -10.35 5.89
N ILE A 290 -7.13 -9.96 5.91
CA ILE A 290 -6.16 -10.39 6.93
C ILE A 290 -6.56 -9.96 8.34
N PHE A 291 -7.37 -8.89 8.46
CA PHE A 291 -7.82 -8.39 9.74
C PHE A 291 -8.53 -9.50 10.54
N GLY A 292 -9.38 -10.29 9.89
CA GLY A 292 -10.02 -11.42 10.55
C GLY A 292 -9.03 -12.41 11.19
N ALA A 293 -7.95 -12.76 10.48
CA ALA A 293 -6.95 -13.68 11.01
C ALA A 293 -6.05 -13.04 12.07
N LEU A 294 -5.64 -11.79 11.87
CA LEU A 294 -4.87 -11.01 12.85
C LEU A 294 -5.64 -10.93 14.17
N PHE A 295 -6.90 -10.51 14.12
CA PHE A 295 -7.67 -10.28 15.34
C PHE A 295 -8.11 -11.58 16.02
N GLN A 296 -8.38 -12.64 15.26
CA GLN A 296 -8.56 -13.98 15.82
C GLN A 296 -7.32 -14.49 16.57
N SER A 297 -6.12 -14.07 16.13
CA SER A 297 -4.86 -14.51 16.75
C SER A 297 -4.58 -13.83 18.11
N ILE A 298 -5.08 -12.61 18.31
CA ILE A 298 -4.86 -11.86 19.56
C ILE A 298 -5.96 -12.06 20.61
N MET A 299 -7.12 -12.58 20.21
CA MET A 299 -8.22 -12.90 21.15
C MET A 299 -7.88 -14.07 22.08
N ASP A 300 -8.36 -14.00 23.32
CA ASP A 300 -8.29 -15.10 24.27
C ASP A 300 -8.95 -16.39 23.70
N PRO A 301 -8.30 -17.56 23.77
CA PRO A 301 -8.81 -18.79 23.18
C PRO A 301 -10.18 -19.26 23.71
N LYS A 302 -10.52 -18.98 24.98
CA LYS A 302 -11.81 -19.33 25.57
C LYS A 302 -12.90 -18.35 25.12
N ALA A 303 -12.61 -17.05 25.12
CA ALA A 303 -13.50 -16.02 24.57
C ALA A 303 -13.80 -16.31 23.09
N ARG A 304 -12.77 -16.63 22.31
CA ARG A 304 -12.90 -17.00 20.89
C ARG A 304 -13.85 -18.17 20.66
N ARG A 305 -13.75 -19.23 21.48
CA ARG A 305 -14.62 -20.41 21.36
C ARG A 305 -16.06 -20.12 21.77
N ASN A 306 -16.28 -19.30 22.79
CA ASN A 306 -17.61 -18.98 23.30
C ASN A 306 -18.38 -18.03 22.36
N LEU A 307 -17.68 -17.07 21.75
CA LEU A 307 -18.27 -16.10 20.81
C LEU A 307 -18.41 -16.67 19.39
N GLY A 308 -17.85 -17.85 19.12
CA GLY A 308 -17.78 -18.39 17.76
C GLY A 308 -16.98 -17.49 16.82
N ALA A 309 -16.01 -16.74 17.35
CA ALA A 309 -15.19 -15.76 16.63
C ALA A 309 -14.18 -16.45 15.69
N HIS A 310 -14.72 -17.12 14.69
CA HIS A 310 -14.00 -17.71 13.58
C HIS A 310 -14.17 -16.82 12.37
N TYR A 311 -13.07 -16.26 11.88
CA TYR A 311 -13.15 -15.47 10.65
C TYR A 311 -13.55 -16.38 9.49
N THR A 312 -14.36 -15.85 8.57
CA THR A 312 -14.70 -16.56 7.33
C THR A 312 -13.68 -16.21 6.27
N SER A 313 -12.98 -17.23 5.74
CA SER A 313 -12.01 -17.05 4.64
C SER A 313 -12.68 -16.53 3.39
N GLU A 314 -11.98 -15.72 2.61
CA GLU A 314 -12.41 -15.19 1.31
C GLU A 314 -12.97 -16.29 0.40
N LYS A 315 -12.29 -17.44 0.29
CA LYS A 315 -12.77 -18.58 -0.51
C LYS A 315 -14.17 -19.04 -0.15
N ASN A 316 -14.51 -19.03 1.15
CA ASN A 316 -15.83 -19.44 1.62
C ASN A 316 -16.86 -18.31 1.47
N ILE A 317 -16.45 -17.05 1.59
CA ILE A 317 -17.29 -15.89 1.29
C ILE A 317 -17.69 -15.90 -0.18
N LEU A 318 -16.72 -16.06 -1.09
CA LEU A 318 -16.94 -16.15 -2.53
C LEU A 318 -17.95 -17.25 -2.89
N LYS A 319 -17.84 -18.45 -2.29
CA LYS A 319 -18.82 -19.53 -2.48
C LYS A 319 -20.26 -19.14 -2.13
N LEU A 320 -20.45 -18.17 -1.25
CA LEU A 320 -21.77 -17.66 -0.87
C LEU A 320 -22.19 -16.50 -1.78
N ILE A 321 -21.34 -15.48 -1.95
CA ILE A 321 -21.74 -14.25 -2.66
C ILE A 321 -21.89 -14.44 -4.18
N HIS A 322 -21.14 -15.38 -4.78
CA HIS A 322 -21.26 -15.74 -6.20
C HIS A 322 -22.70 -16.17 -6.55
N PRO A 323 -23.22 -17.28 -5.99
CA PRO A 323 -24.57 -17.71 -6.29
C PRO A 323 -25.65 -16.79 -5.71
N LEU A 324 -25.35 -16.03 -4.64
CA LEU A 324 -26.35 -15.16 -4.01
C LEU A 324 -26.69 -13.93 -4.86
N PHE A 325 -25.69 -13.29 -5.49
CA PHE A 325 -25.94 -12.09 -6.31
C PHE A 325 -24.88 -11.82 -7.38
N MET A 326 -23.60 -12.13 -7.17
CA MET A 326 -22.54 -11.71 -8.09
C MET A 326 -22.63 -12.37 -9.47
N ASP A 327 -23.01 -13.66 -9.54
CA ASP A 327 -23.12 -14.38 -10.82
C ASP A 327 -24.27 -13.83 -11.67
N GLU A 328 -25.40 -13.49 -11.05
CA GLU A 328 -26.53 -12.86 -11.73
C GLU A 328 -26.15 -11.47 -12.25
N LEU A 329 -25.48 -10.65 -11.44
CA LEU A 329 -25.03 -9.32 -11.84
C LEU A 329 -24.03 -9.38 -13.01
N ARG A 330 -23.07 -10.30 -12.97
CA ARG A 330 -22.10 -10.49 -14.07
C ARG A 330 -22.78 -11.00 -15.34
N ALA A 331 -23.71 -11.95 -15.23
CA ALA A 331 -24.46 -12.45 -16.38
C ALA A 331 -25.35 -11.35 -17.01
N GLU A 332 -25.97 -10.51 -16.17
CA GLU A 332 -26.74 -9.35 -16.65
C GLU A 332 -25.84 -8.35 -17.39
N PHE A 333 -24.69 -7.99 -16.80
CA PHE A 333 -23.69 -7.12 -17.43
C PHE A 333 -23.27 -7.65 -18.81
N GLU A 334 -22.89 -8.92 -18.90
CA GLU A 334 -22.48 -9.55 -20.16
C GLU A 334 -23.56 -9.50 -21.25
N ARG A 335 -24.84 -9.64 -20.86
CA ARG A 335 -25.97 -9.57 -21.78
C ARG A 335 -26.24 -8.14 -22.29
N ILE A 336 -25.95 -7.12 -21.47
CA ILE A 336 -26.31 -5.72 -21.78
C ILE A 336 -25.12 -4.86 -22.23
N LYS A 337 -23.88 -5.35 -22.16
CA LYS A 337 -22.64 -4.59 -22.38
C LYS A 337 -22.54 -3.84 -23.73
N SER A 338 -23.30 -4.25 -24.73
CA SER A 338 -23.37 -3.56 -26.03
C SER A 338 -24.38 -2.41 -26.10
N ASN A 339 -25.22 -2.24 -25.07
CA ASN A 339 -26.27 -1.22 -25.02
C ASN A 339 -25.97 -0.18 -23.94
N ARG A 340 -25.58 1.03 -24.37
CA ARG A 340 -25.14 2.12 -23.49
C ARG A 340 -26.21 2.60 -22.50
N ASN A 341 -27.49 2.66 -22.92
CA ASN A 341 -28.56 3.08 -22.02
C ASN A 341 -28.80 2.03 -20.93
N LYS A 342 -28.82 0.74 -21.31
CA LYS A 342 -28.96 -0.35 -20.32
C LYS A 342 -27.78 -0.42 -19.37
N LEU A 343 -26.55 -0.15 -19.83
CA LEU A 343 -25.38 -0.06 -18.95
C LEU A 343 -25.49 1.08 -17.94
N HIS A 344 -26.00 2.25 -18.35
CA HIS A 344 -26.25 3.35 -17.42
C HIS A 344 -27.29 2.97 -16.36
N ASP A 345 -28.40 2.34 -16.76
CA ASP A 345 -29.43 1.87 -15.83
C ASP A 345 -28.88 0.77 -14.89
N PHE A 346 -28.02 -0.11 -15.38
CA PHE A 346 -27.35 -1.13 -14.59
C PHE A 346 -26.37 -0.53 -13.58
N HIS A 347 -25.63 0.51 -13.99
CA HIS A 347 -24.73 1.25 -13.09
C HIS A 347 -25.49 1.92 -11.94
N GLU A 348 -26.65 2.51 -12.23
CA GLU A 348 -27.57 3.03 -11.21
C GLU A 348 -28.18 1.93 -10.33
N LYS A 349 -28.43 0.74 -10.89
CA LYS A 349 -28.93 -0.40 -10.13
C LYS A 349 -27.90 -0.86 -9.09
N ILE A 350 -26.65 -1.08 -9.49
CA ILE A 350 -25.61 -1.60 -8.60
C ILE A 350 -25.25 -0.61 -7.47
N SER A 351 -25.31 0.71 -7.72
CA SER A 351 -25.05 1.74 -6.71
C SER A 351 -26.17 1.88 -5.66
N ARG A 352 -27.33 1.25 -5.89
CA ARG A 352 -28.48 1.26 -4.97
C ARG A 352 -28.67 -0.04 -4.20
N LEU A 353 -27.86 -1.07 -4.49
CA LEU A 353 -27.88 -2.31 -3.73
C LEU A 353 -27.48 -2.03 -2.28
N ARG A 354 -28.12 -2.76 -1.35
CA ARG A 354 -27.88 -2.66 0.09
C ARG A 354 -27.50 -4.05 0.60
N PHE A 355 -26.39 -4.14 1.34
CA PHE A 355 -25.89 -5.39 1.89
C PHE A 355 -25.92 -5.33 3.40
N LEU A 356 -26.47 -6.35 4.06
CA LEU A 356 -26.55 -6.43 5.51
C LEU A 356 -25.95 -7.75 6.00
N ASP A 357 -24.96 -7.66 6.88
CA ASP A 357 -24.45 -8.77 7.66
C ASP A 357 -24.78 -8.56 9.15
N PRO A 358 -25.77 -9.28 9.70
CA PRO A 358 -26.25 -9.06 11.07
C PRO A 358 -25.36 -9.68 12.16
N ALA A 359 -24.24 -10.31 11.80
CA ALA A 359 -23.22 -10.82 12.72
C ALA A 359 -21.83 -10.70 12.06
N CYS A 360 -21.46 -9.47 11.72
CA CYS A 360 -20.41 -9.23 10.72
C CYS A 360 -18.98 -9.49 11.20
N GLY A 361 -18.75 -9.64 12.51
CA GLY A 361 -17.40 -9.77 13.06
C GLY A 361 -16.52 -8.62 12.59
N CYS A 362 -15.36 -8.96 12.02
CA CYS A 362 -14.42 -7.99 11.44
C CYS A 362 -14.83 -7.47 10.05
N GLY A 363 -16.02 -7.80 9.56
CA GLY A 363 -16.58 -7.26 8.32
C GLY A 363 -16.15 -7.95 7.03
N ASN A 364 -15.53 -9.13 7.08
CA ASN A 364 -14.97 -9.78 5.87
C ASN A 364 -16.00 -9.99 4.75
N PHE A 365 -17.25 -10.36 5.07
CA PHE A 365 -18.30 -10.48 4.06
C PHE A 365 -18.59 -9.15 3.36
N LEU A 366 -18.67 -8.06 4.13
CA LEU A 366 -18.92 -6.71 3.61
C LEU A 366 -17.76 -6.24 2.73
N VAL A 367 -16.53 -6.44 3.20
CA VAL A 367 -15.29 -6.10 2.50
C VAL A 367 -15.18 -6.81 1.15
N VAL A 368 -15.35 -8.14 1.14
CA VAL A 368 -15.22 -8.93 -0.10
C VAL A 368 -16.38 -8.62 -1.04
N ALA A 369 -17.61 -8.51 -0.55
CA ALA A 369 -18.76 -8.14 -1.37
C ALA A 369 -18.58 -6.75 -2.01
N TYR A 370 -18.08 -5.77 -1.24
CA TYR A 370 -17.79 -4.44 -1.74
C TYR A 370 -16.71 -4.45 -2.83
N ARG A 371 -15.60 -5.14 -2.59
CA ARG A 371 -14.53 -5.29 -3.57
C ARG A 371 -15.03 -5.90 -4.87
N GLU A 372 -15.80 -6.99 -4.80
CA GLU A 372 -16.36 -7.65 -5.99
C GLU A 372 -17.33 -6.73 -6.76
N LEU A 373 -18.15 -5.95 -6.04
CA LEU A 373 -19.05 -4.97 -6.64
C LEU A 373 -18.29 -3.84 -7.33
N ARG A 374 -17.20 -3.35 -6.70
CA ARG A 374 -16.33 -2.31 -7.24
C ARG A 374 -15.57 -2.79 -8.49
N LEU A 375 -15.10 -4.04 -8.50
CA LEU A 375 -14.49 -4.64 -9.70
C LEU A 375 -15.50 -4.70 -10.86
N LEU A 376 -16.73 -5.12 -10.59
CA LEU A 376 -17.81 -5.11 -11.59
C LEU A 376 -18.13 -3.69 -12.07
N GLU A 377 -18.19 -2.71 -11.16
CA GLU A 377 -18.41 -1.31 -11.53
C GLU A 377 -17.30 -0.76 -12.42
N LEU A 378 -16.03 -1.09 -12.14
CA LEU A 378 -14.90 -0.71 -12.99
C LEU A 378 -15.02 -1.32 -14.40
N ASP A 379 -15.48 -2.57 -14.52
CA ASP A 379 -15.74 -3.20 -15.81
C ASP A 379 -16.89 -2.50 -16.57
N VAL A 380 -17.95 -2.09 -15.86
CA VAL A 380 -19.06 -1.30 -16.42
C VAL A 380 -18.56 0.05 -16.94
N ILE A 381 -17.81 0.81 -16.13
CA ILE A 381 -17.27 2.13 -16.49
C ILE A 381 -16.33 2.01 -17.70
N ARG A 382 -15.41 1.02 -17.69
CA ARG A 382 -14.50 0.76 -18.82
C ARG A 382 -15.27 0.50 -20.11
N THR A 383 -16.35 -0.28 -20.04
CA THR A 383 -17.18 -0.60 -21.20
C THR A 383 -17.98 0.62 -21.68
N MET A 384 -18.53 1.41 -20.78
CA MET A 384 -19.27 2.63 -21.12
C MET A 384 -18.41 3.67 -21.83
N HIS A 385 -17.13 3.75 -21.46
CA HIS A 385 -16.18 4.77 -21.94
C HIS A 385 -15.08 4.23 -22.85
N GLU A 386 -15.21 3.01 -23.36
CA GLU A 386 -14.19 2.38 -24.21
C GLU A 386 -13.78 3.26 -25.40
N LYS A 387 -14.75 3.92 -26.05
CA LYS A 387 -14.50 4.83 -27.18
C LYS A 387 -13.81 6.11 -26.77
N ASP A 388 -14.16 6.68 -25.62
CA ASP A 388 -13.58 7.91 -25.09
C ASP A 388 -12.11 7.66 -24.70
N LEU A 389 -11.86 6.51 -24.05
CA LEU A 389 -10.52 6.02 -23.71
C LEU A 389 -9.67 5.74 -24.97
N ALA A 390 -10.26 5.12 -26.00
CA ALA A 390 -9.58 4.87 -27.28
C ALA A 390 -9.26 6.17 -28.04
N ALA A 391 -10.08 7.21 -27.87
CA ALA A 391 -9.84 8.55 -28.43
C ALA A 391 -8.85 9.39 -27.60
N GLY A 392 -8.28 8.84 -26.53
CA GLY A 392 -7.31 9.53 -25.68
C GLY A 392 -7.92 10.60 -24.76
N GLN A 393 -9.25 10.58 -24.54
CA GLN A 393 -9.87 11.48 -23.58
C GLN A 393 -9.48 11.09 -22.15
N VAL A 394 -9.08 12.10 -21.36
CA VAL A 394 -8.83 11.93 -19.93
C VAL A 394 -10.17 11.97 -19.21
N LEU A 395 -10.61 10.81 -18.73
CA LEU A 395 -11.74 10.69 -17.82
C LEU A 395 -11.19 10.49 -16.41
N ASP A 396 -11.65 11.28 -15.44
CA ASP A 396 -11.39 11.02 -14.03
C ASP A 396 -12.33 9.89 -13.57
N PRO A 397 -11.82 8.68 -13.28
CA PRO A 397 -12.65 7.56 -12.85
C PRO A 397 -13.42 7.88 -11.56
N ARG A 398 -12.89 8.75 -10.69
CA ARG A 398 -13.54 9.13 -9.41
C ARG A 398 -14.86 9.85 -9.60
N MET A 399 -15.02 10.57 -10.72
CA MET A 399 -16.27 11.24 -11.07
C MET A 399 -17.32 10.30 -11.65
N LEU A 400 -16.91 9.09 -12.06
CA LEU A 400 -17.78 8.10 -12.68
C LEU A 400 -18.24 7.04 -11.66
N ILE A 401 -17.47 6.83 -10.60
CA ILE A 401 -17.78 5.87 -9.54
C ILE A 401 -19.03 6.30 -8.78
N LYS A 402 -19.92 5.33 -8.53
CA LYS A 402 -21.18 5.51 -7.78
C LYS A 402 -21.28 4.57 -6.59
N CYS A 403 -20.67 3.38 -6.63
CA CYS A 403 -20.70 2.47 -5.50
C CYS A 403 -19.82 3.02 -4.36
N ASN A 404 -20.30 2.86 -3.12
CA ASN A 404 -19.67 3.41 -1.93
C ASN A 404 -19.90 2.48 -0.73
N VAL A 405 -19.08 2.62 0.31
CA VAL A 405 -19.21 1.89 1.57
C VAL A 405 -20.55 2.12 2.29
N ASP A 406 -21.26 3.21 1.99
CA ASP A 406 -22.60 3.52 2.54
C ASP A 406 -23.71 2.55 2.10
N GLN A 407 -23.41 1.65 1.17
CA GLN A 407 -24.27 0.53 0.76
C GLN A 407 -24.21 -0.67 1.71
N PHE A 408 -23.22 -0.71 2.61
CA PHE A 408 -22.88 -1.88 3.42
C PHE A 408 -23.17 -1.63 4.90
N TYR A 409 -23.87 -2.58 5.51
CA TYR A 409 -24.34 -2.51 6.89
C TYR A 409 -23.93 -3.75 7.65
N GLY A 410 -23.47 -3.56 8.88
CA GLY A 410 -23.06 -4.62 9.79
C GLY A 410 -23.71 -4.45 11.16
N ILE A 411 -24.05 -5.57 11.80
CA ILE A 411 -24.35 -5.61 13.24
C ILE A 411 -23.31 -6.55 13.86
N GLU A 412 -22.68 -6.08 14.93
CA GLU A 412 -21.68 -6.84 15.68
C GLU A 412 -21.83 -6.47 17.16
N ILE A 413 -21.74 -7.47 18.03
CA ILE A 413 -21.95 -7.30 19.48
C ILE A 413 -20.69 -6.79 20.17
N GLU A 414 -19.52 -7.23 19.72
CA GLU A 414 -18.24 -6.80 20.25
C GLU A 414 -17.78 -5.51 19.55
N GLU A 415 -17.43 -4.50 20.33
CA GLU A 415 -17.02 -3.20 19.78
C GLU A 415 -15.78 -3.32 18.87
N PHE A 416 -14.82 -4.13 19.29
CA PHE A 416 -13.54 -4.22 18.60
C PHE A 416 -13.64 -4.76 17.16
N PRO A 417 -14.26 -5.92 16.89
CA PRO A 417 -14.52 -6.37 15.51
C PRO A 417 -15.37 -5.37 14.71
N ALA A 418 -16.31 -4.66 15.34
CA ALA A 418 -17.10 -3.63 14.67
C ALA A 418 -16.24 -2.45 14.19
N GLN A 419 -15.30 -1.97 15.00
CA GLN A 419 -14.35 -0.92 14.60
C GLN A 419 -13.44 -1.41 13.46
N ILE A 420 -12.99 -2.66 13.53
CA ILE A 420 -12.20 -3.27 12.47
C ILE A 420 -12.97 -3.34 11.16
N ALA A 421 -14.25 -3.75 11.19
CA ALA A 421 -15.10 -3.78 10.01
C ALA A 421 -15.20 -2.40 9.36
N GLN A 422 -15.34 -1.34 10.15
CA GLN A 422 -15.37 0.04 9.66
C GLN A 422 -14.06 0.43 8.96
N VAL A 423 -12.92 0.17 9.60
CA VAL A 423 -11.60 0.48 9.02
C VAL A 423 -11.35 -0.34 7.76
N ALA A 424 -11.70 -1.63 7.77
CA ALA A 424 -11.53 -2.52 6.64
C ALA A 424 -12.30 -2.06 5.40
N MET A 425 -13.55 -1.59 5.59
CA MET A 425 -14.35 -1.02 4.50
C MET A 425 -13.70 0.23 3.91
N TRP A 426 -13.23 1.16 4.75
CA TRP A 426 -12.56 2.37 4.27
C TRP A 426 -11.23 2.09 3.58
N LEU A 427 -10.44 1.15 4.09
CA LEU A 427 -9.19 0.75 3.44
C LEU A 427 -9.44 0.09 2.09
N THR A 428 -10.45 -0.79 2.02
CA THR A 428 -10.86 -1.41 0.75
C THR A 428 -11.35 -0.38 -0.26
N ASP A 429 -12.09 0.64 0.19
CA ASP A 429 -12.51 1.76 -0.66
C ASP A 429 -11.34 2.55 -1.25
N HIS A 430 -10.34 2.87 -0.44
CA HIS A 430 -9.16 3.58 -0.92
C HIS A 430 -8.27 2.72 -1.84
N GLN A 431 -8.26 1.40 -1.65
CA GLN A 431 -7.53 0.48 -2.52
C GLN A 431 -8.16 0.31 -3.92
N MET A 432 -9.47 0.58 -4.08
CA MET A 432 -10.27 0.27 -5.28
C MET A 432 -10.57 1.49 -6.15
#